data_AF-A0A159Z276-F1
#
_entry.id   AF-A0A159Z276-F1
#
_cell.length_a   1.000
_cell.length_b   1.000
_cell.length_c   1.000
_cell.angle_alpha   90.00
_cell.angle_beta   90.00
_cell.angle_gamma   90.00
#
_symmetry.space_group_name_H-M   'P 1'
#
loop_
_entity.id
_entity.type
_entity.pdbx_description
1 polymer ?
#
loop_
_entity_poly.entity_id
_entity_poly.type
_entity_poly.pdbx_seq_one_letter_code
_entity_poly.pdbx_strand_id
1 'polypeptide(L)' 'MIAGTEDGSTPPDLVRETAGVIRGARFALIRGAGHVPPVDKPAEWAALLARFLEEIAHV' A
#
# COMPACT_ATOMS: atom_id res chain seq x y z
N MET A 1 -2.04 -4.60 0.44
CA MET A 1 -1.26 -4.12 -0.71
C MET A 1 -1.32 -2.60 -0.73
N ILE A 2 -0.17 -1.96 -0.93
CA ILE A 2 -0.02 -0.50 -0.98
C ILE A 2 0.56 -0.18 -2.36
N ALA A 3 0.00 0.79 -3.07
CA ALA A 3 0.52 1.26 -4.35
C ALA A 3 0.74 2.78 -4.35
N GLY A 4 1.71 3.25 -5.13
CA GLY A 4 1.92 4.67 -5.41
C GLY A 4 1.34 5.06 -6.76
N THR A 5 0.72 6.25 -6.89
CA THR A 5 0.13 6.68 -8.18
C THR A 5 1.13 6.94 -9.29
N GLU A 6 2.40 7.14 -8.96
CA GLU A 6 3.48 7.40 -9.92
C GLU A 6 4.34 6.15 -10.18
N ASP A 7 3.93 5.00 -9.63
CA ASP A 7 4.60 3.73 -9.88
C ASP A 7 4.33 3.22 -11.30
N GLY A 8 5.35 3.30 -12.15
CA GLY A 8 5.31 2.75 -13.50
C GLY A 8 5.68 1.27 -13.62
N SER A 9 6.33 0.68 -12.61
CA SER A 9 6.76 -0.73 -12.66
C SER A 9 5.67 -1.67 -12.15
N THR A 10 4.97 -1.26 -11.09
CA THR A 10 3.77 -1.93 -10.58
C THR A 10 2.59 -0.95 -10.51
N PRO A 11 1.91 -0.67 -11.64
CA PRO A 11 0.83 0.30 -11.70
C PRO A 11 -0.28 0.05 -10.68
N PRO A 12 -0.92 1.10 -10.12
CA PRO A 12 -1.97 0.96 -9.09
C PRO A 12 -3.09 -0.02 -9.43
N ASP A 13 -3.53 -0.04 -10.69
CA ASP A 13 -4.61 -0.92 -11.14
C ASP A 13 -4.20 -2.40 -11.04
N LEU A 14 -2.97 -2.74 -11.45
CA LEU A 14 -2.42 -4.10 -11.31
C LEU A 14 -2.36 -4.53 -9.83
N VAL A 15 -1.89 -3.64 -8.96
CA VAL A 15 -1.82 -3.92 -7.51
C VAL A 15 -3.22 -4.07 -6.91
N ARG A 16 -4.19 -3.26 -7.33
CA ARG A 16 -5.59 -3.36 -6.88
C ARG A 16 -6.23 -4.67 -7.31
N GLU A 17 -6.06 -5.06 -8.57
CA GLU A 17 -6.58 -6.32 -9.11
C GLU A 17 -5.97 -7.52 -8.40
N THR A 18 -4.65 -7.47 -8.15
CA THR A 18 -3.94 -8.50 -7.38
C THR A 18 -4.49 -8.61 -5.96
N ALA A 19 -4.76 -7.47 -5.29
CA ALA A 19 -5.38 -7.49 -3.97
C ALA A 19 -6.79 -8.11 -4.01
N GLY A 20 -7.55 -7.90 -5.09
CA GLY A 20 -8.91 -8.41 -5.27
C GLY A 20 -9.00 -9.95 -5.31
N VAL A 21 -7.93 -10.66 -5.65
CA VAL A 21 -7.91 -12.13 -5.68
C VAL A 21 -7.37 -12.78 -4.40
N ILE A 22 -6.83 -11.99 -3.47
CA ILE A 22 -6.28 -12.50 -2.20
C ILE A 22 -7.31 -12.29 -1.09
N ARG A 23 -7.85 -13.38 -0.55
CA ARG A 23 -8.83 -13.31 0.55
C ARG A 23 -8.25 -12.60 1.77
N GLY A 24 -8.96 -11.60 2.28
CA GLY A 24 -8.54 -10.81 3.43
C GLY A 24 -7.47 -9.76 3.12
N ALA A 25 -6.99 -9.67 1.88
CA ALA A 25 -6.14 -8.56 1.48
C ALA A 25 -6.93 -7.26 1.42
N ARG A 26 -6.22 -6.16 1.66
CA ARG A 26 -6.72 -4.79 1.57
C ARG A 26 -5.87 -4.02 0.56
N PHE A 27 -6.44 -3.01 -0.06
CA PHE A 27 -5.74 -2.12 -0.97
C PHE A 27 -5.72 -0.70 -0.40
N ALA A 28 -4.56 -0.05 -0.46
CA ALA A 28 -4.38 1.36 -0.15
C ALA A 28 -3.56 2.03 -1.26
N LEU A 29 -3.92 3.27 -1.59
CA LEU A 29 -3.26 4.06 -2.62
C LEU A 29 -2.65 5.31 -1.98
N ILE A 30 -1.37 5.54 -2.22
CA ILE A 30 -0.64 6.74 -1.80
C ILE A 30 -0.48 7.66 -3.01
N ARG A 31 -1.04 8.87 -2.93
CA ARG A 31 -0.97 9.86 -4.02
C ARG A 31 0.42 10.51 -4.03
N GLY A 32 1.05 10.57 -5.20
CA GLY A 32 2.37 11.15 -5.40
C GLY A 32 3.52 10.32 -4.83
N ALA A 33 3.32 9.02 -4.61
CA ALA A 33 4.41 8.06 -4.38
C ALA A 33 4.69 7.29 -5.67
N GLY A 34 5.96 6.96 -5.90
CA GLY A 34 6.42 6.06 -6.94
C GLY A 34 6.47 4.62 -6.44
N HIS A 35 7.44 3.87 -6.95
CA HIS A 35 7.60 2.44 -6.64
C HIS A 35 8.03 2.16 -5.19
N VAL A 36 8.62 3.15 -4.50
CA VAL A 36 9.15 2.95 -3.15
C VAL A 36 8.47 3.91 -2.15
N PRO A 37 7.18 3.69 -1.81
CA PRO A 37 6.45 4.54 -0.87
C PRO A 37 7.12 4.80 0.50
N PRO A 38 7.88 3.86 1.11
CA PRO A 38 8.64 4.16 2.33
C PRO A 38 9.67 5.28 2.17
N VAL A 39 10.17 5.52 0.95
CA VAL A 39 11.11 6.59 0.62
C VAL A 39 10.36 7.83 0.16
N ASP A 40 9.37 7.67 -0.72
CA ASP A 40 8.66 8.81 -1.33
C ASP A 40 7.72 9.51 -0.35
N LYS A 41 7.02 8.74 0.49
CA LYS A 41 5.95 9.19 1.41
C LYS A 41 6.02 8.43 2.75
N PRO A 42 7.12 8.55 3.51
CA PRO A 42 7.39 7.72 4.69
C PRO A 42 6.28 7.77 5.74
N ALA A 43 5.73 8.96 6.03
CA ALA A 43 4.69 9.12 7.04
C ALA A 43 3.36 8.44 6.66
N GLU A 44 2.92 8.60 5.40
CA GLU A 44 1.69 7.99 4.91
C GLU A 44 1.81 6.47 4.86
N TRP A 45 2.97 5.97 4.39
CA TRP A 45 3.26 4.54 4.40
C TRP A 45 3.31 3.96 5.82
N ALA A 46 4.01 4.62 6.75
CA ALA A 46 4.14 4.17 8.13
C ALA A 46 2.79 4.14 8.85
N ALA A 47 1.91 5.12 8.62
CA ALA A 47 0.57 5.13 9.18
C ALA A 47 -0.28 3.94 8.68
N LEU A 48 -0.20 3.59 7.39
CA LEU A 48 -0.88 2.42 6.85
C LEU A 48 -0.35 1.11 7.44
N LEU A 49 0.98 1.01 7.61
CA LEU A 49 1.60 -0.17 8.22
C LEU A 49 1.22 -0.30 9.70
N ALA A 50 1.31 0.78 10.48
CA ALA A 50 0.95 0.78 11.90
C ALA A 50 -0.50 0.32 12.10
N ARG A 51 -1.44 0.90 11.34
CA ARG A 51 -2.85 0.47 11.35
C ARG A 51 -3.03 -1.00 11.01
N PHE A 52 -2.29 -1.50 10.02
CA PHE A 52 -2.35 -2.92 9.69
C PHE A 52 -1.93 -3.80 10.87
N LEU A 53 -0.85 -3.44 11.56
CA LEU A 53 -0.31 -4.19 12.70
C LEU A 53 -1.24 -4.15 13.93
N GLU A 54 -1.84 -2.99 14.22
CA GLU A 54 -2.85 -2.84 15.28
C GLU A 54 -4.06 -3.74 15.03
N GLU A 55 -4.58 -3.76 13.80
CA GLU A 55 -5.77 -4.53 13.44
C GLU A 55 -5.55 -6.05 13.50
N ILE A 56 -4.30 -6.52 13.42
CA ILE A 56 -3.94 -7.95 13.58
C ILE A 56 -3.37 -8.28 14.97
N ALA A 57 -3.57 -7.38 15.94
CA ALA A 57 -3.15 -7.54 17.33
C ALA A 57 -1.64 -7.84 17.51
N HIS A 58 -0.79 -7.24 16.68
CA HIS A 58 0.67 -7.34 16.78
C HIS A 58 1.32 -6.16 17.54
N VAL A 59 0.53 -5.21 18.03
CA VAL A 59 0.94 -4.04 18.82
C VAL A 59 -0.11 -3.75 19.88
#